data_AF-A0A943CH03-F1
#
_entry.id   AF-A0A943CH03-F1
#
_cell.length_a   1.000
_cell.length_b   1.000
_cell.length_c   1.000
_cell.angle_alpha   90.00
_cell.angle_beta   90.00
_cell.angle_gamma   90.00
#
_symmetry.space_group_name_H-M   'P 1'
#
loop_
_entity.id
_entity.type
_entity.pdbx_description
1 polymer ?
#
loop_
_entity_poly.entity_id
_entity_poly.type
_entity_poly.pdbx_seq_one_letter_code
_entity_poly.pdbx_strand_id
1 'polypeptide(L)' 'MTKQEIIDAIPDNWKYAEHNGFVHIKDEAGKIRIRIDPPDKVTQYPHVHVYDGNLLDSLGNIVDRKSPDGHIPYKN' A
#
# COMPACT_ATOMS: atom_id res chain seq x y z
N MET A 1 0.92 -10.01 9.10
CA MET A 1 0.29 -8.89 8.38
C MET A 1 -0.29 -9.41 7.09
N THR A 2 -1.56 -9.77 7.17
CA THR A 2 -2.46 -10.11 6.07
C THR A 2 -3.09 -8.85 5.50
N LYS A 3 -3.70 -8.97 4.32
CA LYS A 3 -4.49 -7.89 3.72
C LYS A 3 -5.55 -7.37 4.71
N GLN A 4 -6.23 -8.27 5.42
CA GLN A 4 -7.28 -7.89 6.37
C GLN A 4 -6.71 -7.18 7.59
N GLU A 5 -5.58 -7.63 8.14
CA GLU A 5 -4.91 -6.95 9.26
C GLU A 5 -4.51 -5.51 8.92
N ILE A 6 -4.16 -5.23 7.65
CA ILE A 6 -3.86 -3.86 7.20
C ILE A 6 -5.13 -3.01 7.15
N ILE A 7 -6.21 -3.56 6.59
CA ILE A 7 -7.50 -2.86 6.47
C ILE A 7 -8.10 -2.58 7.85
N ASP A 8 -8.03 -3.53 8.77
CA ASP A 8 -8.56 -3.38 10.13
C ASP A 8 -7.75 -2.40 10.98
N ALA A 9 -6.50 -2.12 10.59
CA ALA A 9 -5.62 -1.19 11.28
C ALA A 9 -5.70 0.26 10.77
N ILE A 10 -6.51 0.55 9.73
CA ILE A 10 -6.63 1.92 9.22
C ILE A 10 -7.46 2.80 10.17
N PRO A 11 -7.19 4.11 10.24
CA PRO A 11 -8.02 5.03 11.03
C PRO A 11 -9.49 5.06 10.55
N ASP A 12 -10.43 5.22 11.48
CA ASP A 12 -11.89 5.21 11.19
C ASP A 12 -12.33 6.28 10.17
N ASN A 13 -11.62 7.41 10.10
CA ASN A 13 -11.90 8.49 9.15
C ASN A 13 -11.28 8.25 7.76
N TRP A 14 -10.54 7.15 7.58
CA TRP A 14 -9.97 6.76 6.30
C TRP A 14 -10.93 5.82 5.58
N LYS A 15 -10.81 5.78 4.26
CA LYS A 15 -11.67 4.96 3.41
C LYS A 15 -10.82 4.03 2.56
N TYR A 16 -11.23 2.78 2.45
CA TYR A 16 -10.66 1.85 1.48
C TYR A 16 -11.68 1.48 0.41
N ALA A 17 -11.17 1.14 -0.77
CA ALA A 17 -11.96 0.56 -1.86
C ALA A 17 -11.18 -0.60 -2.47
N GLU A 18 -11.86 -1.72 -2.75
CA GLU A 18 -11.28 -2.89 -3.40
C GLU A 18 -11.84 -3.05 -4.81
N HIS A 19 -10.96 -3.19 -5.79
CA HIS A 19 -11.31 -3.44 -7.19
C HIS A 19 -10.35 -4.45 -7.80
N ASN A 20 -10.85 -5.63 -8.21
CA ASN A 20 -10.06 -6.67 -8.88
C ASN A 20 -8.77 -7.08 -8.12
N GLY A 21 -8.82 -7.18 -6.79
CA GLY A 21 -7.68 -7.54 -5.95
C GLY A 21 -6.73 -6.39 -5.60
N PHE A 22 -6.95 -5.19 -6.15
CA PHE A 22 -6.25 -3.97 -5.74
C PHE A 22 -7.06 -3.28 -4.64
N VAL A 23 -6.39 -2.89 -3.56
CA VAL A 23 -7.01 -2.09 -2.49
C VAL A 23 -6.35 -0.72 -2.46
N HIS A 24 -7.17 0.32 -2.52
CA HIS A 24 -6.72 1.70 -2.35
C HIS A 24 -7.27 2.27 -1.05
N ILE A 25 -6.37 2.72 -0.17
CA ILE A 25 -6.71 3.33 1.11
C ILE A 25 -6.38 4.82 1.04
N LYS A 26 -7.38 5.64 1.35
CA LYS A 26 -7.32 7.10 1.29
C LYS A 26 -7.51 7.72 2.66
N ASP A 27 -6.76 8.78 2.93
CA ASP A 27 -6.97 9.61 4.11
C ASP A 27 -8.28 10.42 4.01
N GLU A 28 -8.61 11.14 5.08
CA GLU A 28 -9.80 12.00 5.17
C GLU A 28 -9.85 13.06 4.06
N ALA A 29 -8.68 13.54 3.60
CA ALA A 29 -8.58 14.48 2.49
C ALA A 29 -8.73 13.81 1.11
N GLY A 30 -8.96 12.50 1.06
CA GLY A 30 -9.11 11.73 -0.16
C GLY A 30 -7.79 11.39 -0.87
N LYS A 31 -6.63 11.62 -0.24
CA LYS A 31 -5.32 11.29 -0.80
C LYS A 31 -4.99 9.83 -0.52
N ILE A 32 -4.43 9.15 -1.52
CA ILE A 32 -3.99 7.75 -1.37
C ILE A 32 -2.79 7.71 -0.44
N ARG A 33 -2.88 6.89 0.60
CA ARG A 33 -1.81 6.65 1.59
C ARG A 33 -1.27 5.25 1.52
N ILE A 34 -2.12 4.27 1.23
CA ILE A 34 -1.72 2.87 1.13
C ILE A 34 -2.35 2.27 -0.12
N ARG A 35 -1.58 1.46 -0.84
CA ARG A 35 -2.08 0.58 -1.90
C ARG A 35 -1.67 -0.85 -1.57
N ILE A 36 -2.60 -1.78 -1.64
CA ILE A 36 -2.32 -3.22 -1.53
C ILE A 36 -2.53 -3.80 -2.91
N ASP A 37 -1.44 -4.26 -3.50
CA ASP A 37 -1.39 -4.68 -4.88
C ASP A 37 -1.06 -6.20 -4.94
N PRO A 38 -1.70 -6.95 -5.85
CA PRO A 38 -1.28 -8.31 -6.15
C PRO A 38 0.13 -8.34 -6.76
N PRO A 39 0.76 -9.52 -6.90
CA PRO A 39 2.01 -9.68 -7.62
C PRO A 39 1.98 -8.99 -9.00
N ASP A 40 3.08 -8.34 -9.36
CA ASP A 40 3.24 -7.65 -10.63
C ASP A 40 4.56 -8.04 -11.34
N LYS A 41 4.88 -7.38 -12.45
CA LYS A 41 6.08 -7.68 -13.25
C LYS A 41 7.39 -7.33 -12.54
N VAL A 42 7.36 -6.44 -11.55
CA VAL A 42 8.53 -6.00 -10.77
C VAL A 42 8.73 -6.92 -9.58
N THR A 43 7.64 -7.24 -8.87
CA THR A 43 7.64 -8.10 -7.68
C THR A 43 6.62 -9.22 -7.83
N GLN A 44 7.10 -10.46 -7.89
CA GLN A 44 6.28 -11.67 -8.06
C GLN A 44 5.58 -12.11 -6.75
N TYR A 45 5.32 -11.17 -5.84
CA TYR A 45 4.66 -11.40 -4.55
C TYR A 45 3.68 -10.25 -4.24
N PRO A 46 2.64 -10.50 -3.43
CA PRO A 46 1.71 -9.46 -2.97
C PRO A 46 2.46 -8.42 -2.13
N HIS A 47 2.20 -7.15 -2.39
CA HIS A 47 2.95 -6.07 -1.76
C HIS A 47 2.08 -4.87 -1.43
N VAL A 48 2.63 -4.00 -0.59
CA VAL A 48 2.03 -2.76 -0.16
C VAL A 48 2.90 -1.59 -0.63
N HIS A 49 2.28 -0.54 -1.13
CA HIS A 49 2.91 0.78 -1.29
C HIS A 49 2.39 1.73 -0.23
N VAL A 50 3.29 2.46 0.42
CA VAL A 50 2.95 3.48 1.42
C VAL A 50 3.38 4.86 0.91
N TYR A 51 2.54 5.88 1.15
CA TYR A 51 2.74 7.23 0.63
C TYR A 51 2.65 8.31 1.70
N ASP A 52 3.63 9.21 1.69
CA ASP A 52 3.55 10.52 2.34
C ASP A 52 3.69 11.67 1.33
N GLY A 53 2.87 11.63 0.27
CA GLY A 53 3.05 12.45 -0.93
C GLY A 53 4.10 11.89 -1.91
N ASN A 54 5.09 11.16 -1.40
CA ASN A 54 6.04 10.36 -2.17
C ASN A 54 5.95 8.88 -1.77
N LEU A 55 6.46 7.97 -2.61
CA LEU A 55 6.55 6.54 -2.28
C LEU A 55 7.61 6.33 -1.20
N LEU A 56 7.29 5.52 -0.20
CA LEU A 56 8.18 5.18 0.90
C LEU A 56 8.61 3.71 0.85
N ASP A 57 9.84 3.44 1.29
CA ASP A 57 10.31 2.08 1.58
C ASP A 57 9.82 1.59 2.97
N SER A 58 10.20 0.37 3.35
CA SER A 58 9.84 -0.23 4.66
C SER A 58 10.46 0.47 5.88
N LEU A 59 11.45 1.32 5.68
CA LEU A 59 12.09 2.14 6.72
C LEU A 59 11.50 3.56 6.77
N GLY A 60 10.60 3.91 5.85
CA GLY A 60 10.00 5.24 5.74
C GLY A 60 10.84 6.25 4.95
N ASN A 61 11.87 5.82 4.23
CA ASN A 61 12.64 6.72 3.36
C ASN A 61 11.90 6.93 2.05
N ILE A 62 12.05 8.13 1.47
CA ILE A 62 11.52 8.43 0.14
C ILE A 62 12.31 7.66 -0.91
N VAL A 63 11.60 6.93 -1.77
CA VAL A 63 12.17 6.21 -2.91
C VAL A 63 11.51 6.66 -4.21
N ASP A 64 12.18 6.37 -5.33
CA ASP A 64 11.59 6.61 -6.65
C ASP A 64 10.28 5.82 -6.80
N ARG A 65 9.31 6.40 -7.51
CA ARG A 65 7.97 5.82 -7.67
C ARG A 65 7.95 4.46 -8.39
N LYS A 66 9.02 4.13 -9.11
CA LYS A 66 9.21 2.83 -9.80
C LYS A 66 10.18 1.92 -9.05
N SER A 67 10.71 2.33 -7.90
CA SER A 67 11.68 1.54 -7.17
C SER A 67 11.03 0.25 -6.62
N PRO A 68 11.69 -0.92 -6.79
CA PRO A 68 11.28 -2.14 -6.09
C PRO A 68 11.29 -1.97 -4.56
N ASP A 69 12.11 -1.06 -4.02
CA ASP A 69 12.23 -0.84 -2.57
C ASP A 69 10.93 -0.36 -1.92
N GLY A 70 10.05 0.30 -2.69
CA GLY A 70 8.72 0.70 -2.23
C GLY A 70 7.69 -0.44 -2.21
N HIS A 71 8.03 -1.63 -2.72
CA HIS A 71 7.16 -2.80 -2.75
C HIS A 71 7.35 -3.63 -1.47
N ILE A 72 6.64 -3.26 -0.42
CA ILE A 72 6.77 -3.89 0.90
C ILE A 72 5.98 -5.21 0.91
N PRO A 73 6.64 -6.38 1.06
CA PRO A 73 5.94 -7.66 1.06
C PRO A 73 5.03 -7.79 2.28
N TYR A 74 3.87 -8.41 2.09
CA TYR A 74 2.99 -8.83 3.19
C TYR A 74 2.67 -10.33 3.07
N LYS A 75 2.24 -10.96 4.16
CA LYS A 75 1.84 -12.38 4.14
C LYS A 75 0.41 -12.46 3.64
N ASN A 76 0.13 -13.30 2.64
CA ASN A 76 -1.26 -13.65 2.31
C ASN A 76 -1.94 -14.36 3.49
#